data_AF-A0A7X3X0P4-F1
#
_entry.id   AF-A0A7X3X0P4-F1
#
_cell.length_a   1.000
_cell.length_b   1.000
_cell.length_c   1.000
_cell.angle_alpha   90.00
_cell.angle_beta   90.00
_cell.angle_gamma   90.00
#
_symmetry.space_group_name_H-M   'P 1'
#
loop_
_entity.id
_entity.type
_entity.pdbx_description
1 polymer ?
#
loop_
_entity_poly.entity_id
_entity_poly.type
_entity_poly.pdbx_seq_one_letter_code
_entity_poly.pdbx_strand_id
1 'polypeptide(L)'
;MGRPRAPAPPPRGPDLAGVDAVIVYEAPQVMVNGGWRQRVIVSERAEPAQQRAVEEIIAGERGGPWEVLARFVADPLPARTARIRIAETPGRKTVTVAGVLEGAVEAIRGRNREEPVTFANIYNKVHDSTQVIARGTSRYDDGEIVIDTEETHGLWSRFRWTGP
;
A
#
# COMPACT_ATOMS: atom_id res chain seq x y z
N MET A 1 21.17 -39.79 -18.41
CA MET A 1 20.46 -38.49 -18.48
C MET A 1 20.54 -37.82 -17.13
N GLY A 2 21.33 -36.75 -17.00
CA GLY A 2 21.39 -35.97 -15.76
C GLY A 2 20.13 -35.11 -15.63
N ARG A 3 19.51 -35.11 -14.44
CA ARG A 3 18.36 -34.24 -14.15
C ARG A 3 18.76 -32.78 -14.40
N PRO A 4 17.91 -31.96 -15.04
CA PRO A 4 18.20 -30.55 -15.23
C PRO A 4 18.36 -29.88 -13.86
N ARG A 5 19.44 -29.10 -13.72
CA ARG A 5 19.76 -28.34 -12.52
C ARG A 5 18.66 -27.31 -12.32
N ALA A 6 18.04 -27.27 -11.14
CA ALA A 6 17.05 -26.25 -10.83
C ALA A 6 17.64 -24.85 -11.03
N PRO A 7 16.88 -23.88 -11.57
CA PRO A 7 17.36 -22.52 -11.74
C PRO A 7 17.80 -21.95 -10.39
N ALA A 8 18.87 -21.15 -10.40
CA ALA A 8 19.33 -20.47 -9.19
C ALA A 8 18.20 -19.59 -8.64
N PRO A 9 18.02 -19.51 -7.31
CA PRO A 9 17.05 -18.59 -6.73
C PRO A 9 17.37 -17.17 -7.16
N PRO A 10 16.35 -16.32 -7.39
CA PRO A 10 16.58 -14.94 -7.76
C PRO A 10 17.44 -14.23 -6.70
N PRO A 11 18.27 -13.25 -7.09
CA PRO A 11 19.07 -12.50 -6.14
C PRO A 11 18.19 -11.85 -5.08
N ARG A 12 18.67 -11.85 -3.83
CA ARG A 12 18.00 -11.18 -2.72
C ARG A 12 17.90 -9.68 -3.03
N GLY A 13 16.70 -9.12 -2.95
CA GLY A 13 16.49 -7.67 -3.09
C GLY A 13 17.15 -6.87 -1.95
N PRO A 14 17.24 -5.53 -2.07
CA PRO A 14 17.76 -4.68 -1.01
C PRO A 14 16.87 -4.76 0.25
N ASP A 15 17.44 -4.39 1.39
CA ASP A 15 16.64 -4.17 2.60
C ASP A 15 15.71 -2.97 2.39
N LEU A 16 14.44 -3.10 2.77
CA LEU A 16 13.42 -2.05 2.66
C LEU A 16 13.06 -1.44 4.02
N ALA A 17 13.82 -1.76 5.08
CA ALA A 17 13.64 -1.14 6.37
C ALA A 17 13.70 0.40 6.28
N GLY A 18 12.69 1.06 6.86
CA GLY A 18 12.59 2.52 6.89
C GLY A 18 12.12 3.18 5.59
N VAL A 19 11.74 2.40 4.57
CA VAL A 19 11.17 2.92 3.33
C VAL A 19 9.66 3.15 3.51
N ASP A 20 9.25 4.41 3.41
CA ASP A 20 7.83 4.77 3.32
C ASP A 20 7.42 4.85 1.85
N ALA A 21 6.23 4.33 1.54
CA ALA A 21 5.61 4.42 0.22
C ALA A 21 4.11 4.67 0.35
N VAL A 22 3.55 5.41 -0.60
CA VAL A 22 2.12 5.65 -0.76
C VAL A 22 1.70 5.12 -2.13
N ILE A 23 0.65 4.32 -2.15
CA ILE A 23 0.04 3.80 -3.37
C ILE A 23 -1.36 4.39 -3.44
N VAL A 24 -1.66 5.09 -4.53
CA VAL A 24 -2.97 5.72 -4.76
C VAL A 24 -3.62 5.00 -5.92
N TYR A 25 -4.88 4.62 -5.72
CA TYR A 25 -5.72 4.03 -6.75
C TYR A 25 -6.97 4.88 -6.95
N GLU A 26 -7.23 5.25 -8.20
CA GLU A 26 -8.56 5.63 -8.65
C GLU A 26 -9.16 4.41 -9.36
N ALA A 27 -10.30 3.95 -8.85
CA ALA A 27 -10.93 2.72 -9.31
C ALA A 27 -12.45 2.90 -9.47
N PRO A 28 -13.10 2.13 -10.36
CA PRO A 28 -14.56 2.07 -10.41
C PRO A 28 -15.16 1.56 -9.10
N GLN A 29 -16.45 1.84 -8.88
CA GLN A 29 -17.19 1.37 -7.71
C GLN A 29 -17.08 -0.15 -7.49
N VAL A 30 -17.06 -0.94 -8.57
CA VAL A 30 -16.80 -2.38 -8.53
C VAL A 30 -15.34 -2.62 -8.90
N MET A 31 -14.46 -2.57 -7.91
CA MET A 31 -13.00 -2.59 -8.10
C MET A 31 -12.52 -3.80 -8.92
N VAL A 32 -13.11 -4.98 -8.76
CA VAL A 32 -12.71 -6.19 -9.49
C VAL A 32 -12.92 -6.12 -11.01
N ASN A 33 -13.65 -5.12 -11.50
CA ASN A 33 -13.78 -4.89 -12.94
C ASN A 33 -12.50 -4.30 -13.57
N GLY A 34 -11.49 -3.94 -12.76
CA GLY A 34 -10.26 -3.34 -13.22
C GLY A 34 -10.45 -1.91 -13.72
N GLY A 35 -9.61 -1.48 -14.65
CA GLY A 35 -9.62 -0.11 -15.16
C GLY A 35 -9.05 0.90 -14.16
N TRP A 36 -8.19 0.45 -13.23
CA TRP A 36 -7.66 1.34 -12.21
C TRP A 36 -6.56 2.22 -12.79
N ARG A 37 -6.55 3.46 -12.32
CA ARG A 37 -5.39 4.36 -12.46
C ARG A 37 -4.58 4.30 -11.16
N GLN A 38 -3.26 4.21 -11.29
CA GLN A 38 -2.37 4.02 -10.15
C GLN A 38 -1.26 5.06 -10.12
N ARG A 39 -1.01 5.64 -8.95
CA ARG A 39 0.25 6.35 -8.64
C ARG A 39 0.99 5.65 -7.52
N VAL A 40 2.30 5.49 -7.70
CA VAL A 40 3.23 5.08 -6.63
C VAL A 40 4.10 6.27 -6.26
N ILE A 41 4.20 6.55 -4.96
CA ILE A 41 5.09 7.57 -4.42
C ILE A 41 6.00 6.91 -3.40
N VAL A 42 7.31 6.99 -3.62
CA VAL A 42 8.33 6.48 -2.68
C VAL A 42 8.99 7.64 -1.96
N SER A 43 9.34 7.44 -0.69
CA SER A 43 10.00 8.47 0.12
C SER A 43 11.35 8.89 -0.46
N GLU A 44 11.62 10.20 -0.48
CA GLU A 44 12.92 10.78 -0.86
C GLU A 44 14.10 10.29 -0.01
N ARG A 45 13.82 9.65 1.13
CA ARG A 45 14.83 9.04 2.02
C ARG A 45 15.27 7.64 1.56
N ALA A 46 14.56 7.02 0.63
CA ALA A 46 14.90 5.69 0.12
C ALA A 46 16.07 5.78 -0.86
N GLU A 47 16.99 4.82 -0.79
CA GLU A 47 18.07 4.70 -1.76
C GLU A 47 17.54 4.29 -3.15
N PRO A 48 18.23 4.61 -4.26
CA PRO A 48 17.77 4.25 -5.60
C PRO A 48 17.44 2.76 -5.78
N ALA A 49 18.20 1.86 -5.16
CA ALA A 49 17.92 0.43 -5.20
C ALA A 49 16.63 0.07 -4.45
N GLN A 50 16.35 0.71 -3.32
CA GLN A 50 15.12 0.52 -2.56
C GLN A 50 13.89 1.06 -3.31
N GLN A 51 14.02 2.24 -3.93
CA GLN A 51 12.97 2.84 -4.76
C GLN A 51 12.57 1.89 -5.89
N ARG A 52 13.57 1.43 -6.66
CA ARG A 52 13.35 0.44 -7.74
C ARG A 52 12.69 -0.83 -7.23
N ALA A 53 13.16 -1.37 -6.11
CA ALA A 53 12.60 -2.59 -5.54
C ALA A 53 11.13 -2.41 -5.11
N VAL A 54 10.77 -1.27 -4.51
CA VAL A 54 9.37 -0.96 -4.18
C VAL A 54 8.53 -0.86 -5.45
N GLU A 55 8.99 -0.12 -6.46
CA GLU A 55 8.27 0.03 -7.73
C GLU A 55 8.01 -1.33 -8.41
N GLU A 56 9.03 -2.18 -8.53
CA GLU A 56 8.88 -3.53 -9.09
C GLU A 56 7.93 -4.42 -8.28
N ILE A 57 7.95 -4.31 -6.94
CA ILE A 57 7.00 -5.04 -6.08
C ILE A 57 5.58 -4.57 -6.35
N ILE A 58 5.32 -3.26 -6.32
CA ILE A 58 3.98 -2.69 -6.47
C ILE A 58 3.43 -2.86 -7.91
N ALA A 59 4.31 -2.88 -8.91
CA ALA A 59 3.99 -3.21 -10.29
C ALA A 59 3.72 -4.72 -10.51
N GLY A 60 3.94 -5.56 -9.48
CA GLY A 60 3.70 -6.99 -9.54
C GLY A 60 4.80 -7.82 -10.19
N GLU A 61 5.93 -7.20 -10.58
CA GLU A 61 7.05 -7.88 -11.26
C GLU A 61 7.77 -8.88 -10.36
N ARG A 62 7.59 -8.76 -9.05
CA ARG A 62 8.14 -9.67 -8.03
C ARG A 62 7.15 -10.76 -7.57
N GLY A 63 6.01 -10.89 -8.24
CA GLY A 63 5.00 -11.92 -7.95
C GLY A 63 4.15 -11.60 -6.72
N GLY A 64 3.55 -12.65 -6.16
CA GLY A 64 2.78 -12.56 -4.91
C GLY A 64 1.47 -11.77 -5.04
N PRO A 65 1.01 -11.13 -3.96
CA PRO A 65 -0.27 -10.41 -3.95
C PRO A 65 -0.33 -9.27 -4.98
N TRP A 66 0.79 -8.58 -5.19
CA TRP A 66 0.87 -7.44 -6.08
C TRP A 66 0.78 -7.82 -7.56
N GLU A 67 1.23 -9.01 -7.96
CA GLU A 67 1.01 -9.54 -9.31
C GLU A 67 -0.49 -9.69 -9.62
N VAL A 68 -1.30 -10.05 -8.63
CA VAL A 68 -2.75 -10.13 -8.79
C VAL A 68 -3.37 -8.74 -8.89
N LEU A 69 -2.96 -7.80 -8.03
CA LEU A 69 -3.46 -6.42 -8.06
C LEU A 69 -3.10 -5.69 -9.36
N ALA A 70 -1.89 -5.90 -9.87
CA ALA A 70 -1.40 -5.27 -11.10
C ALA A 70 -2.29 -5.56 -12.32
N ARG A 71 -2.99 -6.71 -12.34
CA ARG A 71 -3.93 -7.09 -13.42
C ARG A 71 -5.14 -6.18 -13.53
N PHE A 72 -5.47 -5.44 -12.47
CA PHE A 72 -6.59 -4.50 -12.45
C PHE A 72 -6.18 -3.07 -12.86
N VAL A 73 -4.87 -2.79 -12.90
CA VAL A 73 -4.33 -1.48 -13.27
C VAL A 73 -4.27 -1.38 -14.79
N ALA A 74 -5.05 -0.45 -15.36
CA ALA A 74 -5.03 -0.15 -16.79
C ALA A 74 -4.18 1.08 -17.12
N ASP A 75 -4.01 1.98 -16.15
CA ASP A 75 -3.30 3.26 -16.33
C ASP A 75 -2.28 3.48 -15.18
N PRO A 76 -1.09 2.86 -15.26
CA PRO A 76 -0.02 3.10 -14.31
C PRO A 76 0.67 4.44 -14.65
N LEU A 77 0.51 5.43 -13.76
CA LEU A 77 1.16 6.72 -13.89
C LEU A 77 2.63 6.62 -13.45
N PRO A 78 3.54 7.48 -13.97
CA PRO A 78 4.95 7.46 -13.57
C PRO A 78 5.16 7.51 -12.04
N ALA A 79 6.06 6.70 -11.49
CA ALA A 79 6.38 6.79 -10.07
C ALA A 79 6.93 8.18 -9.71
N ARG A 80 6.66 8.64 -8.48
CA ARG A 80 7.18 9.92 -7.97
C ARG A 80 7.99 9.68 -6.70
N THR A 81 8.94 10.57 -6.47
CA THR A 81 9.67 10.64 -5.20
C THR A 81 9.29 11.93 -4.49
N ALA A 82 8.95 11.84 -3.21
CA ALA A 82 8.57 13.01 -2.41
C ALA A 82 8.86 12.80 -0.93
N ARG A 83 8.80 13.88 -0.16
CA ARG A 83 8.81 13.79 1.30
C ARG A 83 7.53 13.16 1.81
N ILE A 84 7.66 11.94 2.36
CA ILE A 84 6.59 11.22 3.04
C ILE A 84 6.83 11.28 4.54
N ARG A 85 5.76 11.58 5.29
CA ARG A 85 5.73 11.42 6.76
C ARG A 85 4.52 10.59 7.15
N ILE A 86 4.78 9.47 7.80
CA ILE A 86 3.77 8.66 8.47
C ILE A 86 3.98 8.83 9.98
N ALA A 87 2.92 9.15 10.70
CA ALA A 87 2.97 9.26 12.15
C ALA A 87 1.86 8.41 12.77
N GLU A 88 2.17 7.80 13.91
CA GLU A 88 1.28 6.92 14.63
C GLU A 88 1.18 7.37 16.08
N THR A 89 -0.05 7.54 16.55
CA THR A 89 -0.38 7.74 17.97
C THR A 89 -1.42 6.69 18.38
N PRO A 90 -1.68 6.47 19.68
CA PRO A 90 -2.67 5.49 20.10
C PRO A 90 -4.03 5.75 19.43
N GLY A 91 -4.49 4.78 18.63
CA GLY A 91 -5.77 4.84 17.92
C GLY A 91 -5.82 5.77 16.71
N ARG A 92 -4.71 6.38 16.27
CA ARG A 92 -4.70 7.28 15.12
C ARG A 92 -3.42 7.15 14.29
N LYS A 93 -3.55 7.18 12.97
CA LYS A 93 -2.42 7.28 12.04
C LYS A 93 -2.65 8.43 11.09
N THR A 94 -1.56 9.09 10.69
CA THR A 94 -1.59 10.15 9.68
C THR A 94 -0.53 9.88 8.64
N VAL A 95 -0.83 10.28 7.40
CA VAL A 95 0.12 10.31 6.30
C VAL A 95 0.10 11.69 5.67
N THR A 96 1.28 12.22 5.35
CA THR A 96 1.42 13.39 4.50
C THR A 96 2.45 13.11 3.41
N VAL A 97 2.15 13.58 2.20
CA VAL A 97 3.11 13.68 1.11
C VAL A 97 3.17 15.15 0.70
N ALA A 98 4.36 15.73 0.74
CA ALA A 98 4.54 17.16 0.52
C ALA A 98 3.87 17.63 -0.78
N GLY A 99 2.90 18.53 -0.64
CA GLY A 99 2.19 19.17 -1.74
C GLY A 99 1.05 18.37 -2.37
N VAL A 100 0.85 17.09 -2.03
CA VAL A 100 -0.14 16.25 -2.74
C VAL A 100 -1.03 15.38 -1.85
N LEU A 101 -0.65 15.09 -0.59
CA LEU A 101 -1.48 14.26 0.29
C LEU A 101 -1.51 14.79 1.72
N GLU A 102 -2.71 14.89 2.27
CA GLU A 102 -2.99 14.86 3.69
C GLU A 102 -4.04 13.79 3.98
N GLY A 103 -3.73 12.85 4.87
CA GLY A 103 -4.65 11.77 5.22
C GLY A 103 -4.54 11.35 6.67
N ALA A 104 -5.66 10.88 7.23
CA ALA A 104 -5.72 10.37 8.58
C ALA A 104 -6.69 9.19 8.67
N VAL A 105 -6.43 8.30 9.62
CA VAL A 105 -7.34 7.23 10.03
C VAL A 105 -7.40 7.18 11.56
N GLU A 106 -8.62 7.08 12.09
CA GLU A 106 -8.90 7.03 13.53
C GLU A 106 -9.69 5.76 13.85
N ALA A 107 -9.17 4.95 14.78
CA ALA A 107 -9.76 3.66 15.14
C ALA A 107 -11.18 3.87 15.68
N ILE A 108 -12.10 3.03 15.24
CA ILE A 108 -13.43 2.95 15.85
C ILE A 108 -13.26 2.38 17.26
N ARG A 109 -13.91 3.02 18.23
CA ARG A 109 -13.85 2.63 19.64
C ARG A 109 -14.59 1.32 19.85
N GLY A 110 -13.90 0.33 20.42
CA GLY A 110 -14.48 -0.92 20.85
C GLY A 110 -15.28 -0.80 22.15
N ARG A 111 -15.99 -1.88 22.50
CA ARG A 111 -16.65 -2.03 23.80
C ARG A 111 -15.62 -2.04 24.94
N ASN A 112 -14.54 -2.81 24.77
CA ASN A 112 -13.34 -2.64 25.56
C ASN A 112 -12.60 -1.41 25.03
N ARG A 113 -12.39 -0.38 25.87
CA ARG A 113 -11.74 0.87 25.45
C ARG A 113 -10.22 0.75 25.28
N GLU A 114 -9.64 -0.36 25.72
CA GLU A 114 -8.21 -0.67 25.58
C GLU A 114 -7.90 -1.34 24.24
N GLU A 115 -8.92 -1.76 23.49
CA GLU A 115 -8.78 -2.51 22.24
C GLU A 115 -9.54 -1.81 21.09
N PRO A 116 -8.96 -1.73 19.89
CA PRO A 116 -9.68 -1.25 18.72
C PRO A 116 -10.69 -2.28 18.22
N VAL A 117 -11.73 -1.81 17.51
CA VAL A 117 -12.58 -2.74 16.74
C VAL A 117 -11.76 -3.32 15.58
N THR A 118 -11.85 -4.64 15.38
CA THR A 118 -11.15 -5.33 14.30
C THR A 118 -12.10 -6.13 13.41
N PHE A 119 -11.76 -6.20 12.12
CA PHE A 119 -12.21 -7.28 11.23
C PHE A 119 -11.19 -8.41 11.30
N ALA A 120 -11.67 -9.64 11.44
CA ALA A 120 -10.84 -10.84 11.46
C ALA A 120 -11.29 -11.84 10.39
N ASN A 121 -10.41 -12.77 10.03
CA ASN A 121 -10.67 -13.84 9.05
C ASN A 121 -10.99 -13.32 7.63
N ILE A 122 -10.46 -12.15 7.25
CA ILE A 122 -10.59 -11.65 5.88
C ILE A 122 -9.65 -12.43 4.96
N TYR A 123 -10.16 -12.88 3.80
CA TYR A 123 -9.30 -13.39 2.74
C TYR A 123 -8.60 -12.20 2.06
N ASN A 124 -7.45 -11.80 2.60
CA ASN A 124 -6.59 -10.77 2.06
C ASN A 124 -5.16 -11.31 1.92
N LYS A 125 -4.48 -10.93 0.83
CA LYS A 125 -3.08 -11.31 0.56
C LYS A 125 -2.14 -10.11 0.66
N VAL A 126 -2.64 -8.88 0.54
CA VAL A 126 -1.88 -7.63 0.63
C VAL A 126 -1.79 -7.16 2.09
N HIS A 127 -2.86 -7.29 2.85
CA HIS A 127 -2.98 -6.91 4.26
C HIS A 127 -3.05 -8.16 5.15
N ASP A 128 -2.94 -7.98 6.46
CA ASP A 128 -3.18 -9.09 7.39
C ASP A 128 -4.65 -9.54 7.36
N SER A 129 -4.84 -10.80 7.76
CA SER A 129 -6.15 -11.41 8.04
C SER A 129 -6.94 -10.74 9.17
N THR A 130 -6.27 -9.92 9.99
CA THR A 130 -6.88 -9.08 11.02
C THR A 130 -6.52 -7.61 10.83
N GLN A 131 -7.53 -6.74 10.76
CA GLN A 131 -7.38 -5.33 10.46
C GLN A 131 -8.16 -4.48 11.46
N VAL A 132 -7.57 -3.37 11.89
CA VAL A 132 -8.27 -2.38 12.71
C VAL A 132 -9.22 -1.60 11.81
N ILE A 133 -10.47 -1.47 12.26
CA ILE A 133 -11.49 -0.65 11.60
C ILE A 133 -11.33 0.79 12.05
N ALA A 134 -11.35 1.71 11.10
CA ALA A 134 -11.16 3.13 11.33
C ALA A 134 -12.15 3.98 10.53
N ARG A 135 -12.26 5.24 10.92
CA ARG A 135 -12.82 6.31 10.10
C ARG A 135 -11.67 7.08 9.46
N GLY A 136 -11.77 7.36 8.16
CA GLY A 136 -10.72 7.98 7.36
C GLY A 136 -11.07 9.38 6.87
N THR A 137 -10.02 10.17 6.64
CA THR A 137 -10.05 11.36 5.78
C THR A 137 -8.86 11.29 4.83
N SER A 138 -9.04 11.75 3.59
CA SER A 138 -7.96 11.85 2.62
C SER A 138 -8.25 12.98 1.65
N ARG A 139 -7.30 13.91 1.57
CA ARG A 139 -7.23 14.93 0.53
C ARG A 139 -5.97 14.67 -0.28
N TYR A 140 -6.15 14.16 -1.49
CA TYR A 140 -5.09 13.88 -2.43
C TYR A 140 -5.35 14.60 -3.75
N ASP A 141 -4.32 15.27 -4.27
CA ASP A 141 -4.33 15.85 -5.60
C ASP A 141 -2.91 15.88 -6.15
N ASP A 142 -2.68 15.15 -7.24
CA ASP A 142 -1.41 15.13 -7.95
C ASP A 142 -1.50 15.66 -9.39
N GLY A 143 -2.64 16.26 -9.74
CA GLY A 143 -3.03 16.72 -11.07
C GLY A 143 -3.65 15.66 -11.99
N GLU A 144 -3.52 14.37 -11.66
CA GLU A 144 -4.01 13.25 -12.49
C GLU A 144 -5.09 12.43 -11.75
N ILE A 145 -4.91 12.23 -10.46
CA ILE A 145 -5.88 11.63 -9.55
C ILE A 145 -6.22 12.68 -8.48
N VAL A 146 -7.52 12.87 -8.25
CA VAL A 146 -8.04 13.75 -7.21
C VAL A 146 -8.97 12.94 -6.31
N ILE A 147 -8.65 12.87 -5.02
CA ILE A 147 -9.46 12.20 -4.01
C ILE A 147 -9.73 13.20 -2.90
N ASP A 148 -11.00 13.42 -2.63
CA ASP A 148 -11.45 14.15 -1.45
C ASP A 148 -12.47 13.29 -0.72
N THR A 149 -12.10 12.83 0.46
CA THR A 149 -12.94 11.98 1.30
C THR A 149 -12.90 12.48 2.72
N GLU A 150 -14.09 12.64 3.28
CA GLU A 150 -14.29 12.90 4.69
C GLU A 150 -15.16 11.81 5.27
N GLU A 151 -14.84 11.42 6.51
CA GLU A 151 -15.70 10.56 7.31
C GLU A 151 -15.97 9.15 6.72
N THR A 152 -15.12 8.69 5.79
CA THR A 152 -15.25 7.41 5.07
C THR A 152 -14.66 6.23 5.86
N HIS A 153 -14.85 5.02 5.33
CA HIS A 153 -14.26 3.81 5.88
C HIS A 153 -12.73 3.82 5.73
N GLY A 154 -12.03 3.56 6.82
CA GLY A 154 -10.59 3.34 6.86
C GLY A 154 -10.26 1.99 7.52
N LEU A 155 -9.08 1.48 7.19
CA LEU A 155 -8.54 0.27 7.80
C LEU A 155 -7.02 0.35 7.90
N TRP A 156 -6.44 -0.37 8.85
CA TRP A 156 -5.00 -0.61 8.85
C TRP A 156 -4.65 -1.96 9.47
N SER A 157 -3.53 -2.50 9.03
CA SER A 157 -2.90 -3.67 9.61
C SER A 157 -1.39 -3.60 9.41
N ARG A 158 -0.65 -4.43 10.14
CA ARG A 158 0.70 -4.77 9.71
C ARG A 158 0.57 -5.71 8.51
N PHE A 159 1.61 -5.82 7.70
CA PHE A 159 1.62 -6.76 6.59
C PHE A 159 2.99 -7.39 6.44
N ARG A 160 3.02 -8.54 5.78
CA ARG A 160 4.24 -9.19 5.34
C ARG A 160 3.98 -9.81 3.99
N TRP A 161 4.78 -9.42 3.00
CA TRP A 161 4.78 -10.08 1.71
C TRP A 161 5.97 -11.03 1.62
N THR A 162 5.74 -12.14 0.96
CA THR A 162 6.79 -13.04 0.50
C THR A 162 6.63 -13.18 -1.01
N GLY A 163 7.74 -13.19 -1.72
CA GLY A 163 7.74 -13.56 -3.13
C GLY A 163 7.35 -15.03 -3.32
N PRO A 164 7.22 -15.48 -4.58
CA PRO A 164 7.01 -16.89 -4.91
C PRO A 164 8.11 -17.81 -4.35
#